data_AF-A0A9P0F8G3-F1
#
_entry.id   AF-A0A9P0F8G3-F1
#
_cell.length_a   1.000
_cell.length_b   1.000
_cell.length_c   1.000
_cell.angle_alpha   90.00
_cell.angle_beta   90.00
_cell.angle_gamma   90.00
#
_symmetry.space_group_name_H-M   'P 1'
#
loop_
_entity.id
_entity.type
_entity.pdbx_description
1 polymer ?
#
loop_
_entity_poly.entity_id
_entity_poly.type
_entity_poly.pdbx_seq_one_letter_code
_entity_poly.pdbx_strand_id
1 'polypeptide(L)'
;MKFSHLQSSKPELSRHCSLVGSASQTIGHIVSKIIDEFKIKDLGLSLGGSRAQVDPHAFVSLLEGDILVIEDRTPSWDPKGDEDRLFRLTEQLVAGERSFETTLRSAKEIYAGSSHRLEFFIEEDYRLIFDNVSDLADASHEFSQQMADVLKNWETDAKQIVGYTTTENVSFTINKLQTVNAVRKCSAP
;
A
#
# COMPACT_ATOMS: atom_id res chain seq x y z
N MET A 1 27.79 -11.40 -1.82
CA MET A 1 27.06 -11.14 -3.07
C MET A 1 26.47 -9.73 -3.01
N LYS A 2 26.45 -9.01 -4.13
CA LYS A 2 26.12 -7.57 -4.22
C LYS A 2 24.62 -7.39 -4.50
N PHE A 3 23.99 -6.45 -3.81
CA PHE A 3 22.58 -6.09 -4.05
C PHE A 3 22.41 -4.57 -4.19
N SER A 4 21.51 -4.18 -5.09
CA SER A 4 21.36 -2.82 -5.61
C SER A 4 19.91 -2.34 -5.53
N HIS A 5 19.75 -1.10 -5.08
CA HIS A 5 18.66 -0.14 -5.38
C HIS A 5 17.51 0.04 -4.36
N LEU A 6 17.62 1.06 -3.50
CA LEU A 6 16.53 1.60 -2.68
C LEU A 6 16.07 2.95 -3.27
N GLN A 7 14.78 3.13 -3.51
CA GLN A 7 14.18 4.45 -3.73
C GLN A 7 13.36 4.83 -2.49
N SER A 8 13.73 5.94 -1.85
CA SER A 8 12.95 6.57 -0.78
C SER A 8 12.28 7.84 -1.31
N SER A 9 11.05 8.10 -0.85
CA SER A 9 10.22 9.27 -1.20
C SER A 9 10.70 10.60 -0.59
N LYS A 10 11.88 10.64 0.05
CA LYS A 10 12.63 11.87 0.34
C LYS A 10 13.90 11.91 -0.53
N PRO A 11 13.98 12.82 -1.52
CA PRO A 11 15.06 12.81 -2.52
C PRO A 11 16.47 13.08 -1.97
N GLU A 12 16.63 13.45 -0.69
CA GLU A 12 17.93 13.81 -0.10
C GLU A 12 18.66 12.69 0.66
N LEU A 13 18.04 11.52 0.90
CA LEU A 13 18.61 10.47 1.77
C LEU A 13 18.45 9.03 1.23
N SER A 14 18.29 8.85 -0.08
CA SER A 14 18.32 7.51 -0.68
C SER A 14 19.75 6.96 -0.66
N ARG A 15 20.07 6.10 0.32
CA ARG A 15 21.36 5.44 0.44
C ARG A 15 21.26 3.97 0.02
N HIS A 16 22.27 3.51 -0.72
CA HIS A 16 22.40 2.12 -1.13
C HIS A 16 23.33 1.39 -0.17
N CYS A 17 22.79 0.42 0.56
CA CYS A 17 23.54 -0.40 1.50
C CYS A 17 23.46 -1.87 1.09
N SER A 18 24.61 -2.54 0.95
CA SER A 18 24.67 -3.98 0.74
C SER A 18 24.61 -4.66 2.10
N LEU A 19 23.50 -5.35 2.36
CA LEU A 19 23.33 -6.14 3.57
C LEU A 19 23.85 -7.57 3.33
N VAL A 20 24.63 -8.09 4.28
CA VAL A 20 25.15 -9.46 4.24
C VAL A 20 24.78 -10.13 5.55
N GLY A 21 24.12 -11.28 5.47
CA GLY A 21 23.82 -12.11 6.63
C GLY A 21 23.77 -13.59 6.27
N SER A 22 23.58 -14.40 7.31
CA SER A 22 23.52 -15.85 7.21
C SER A 22 22.08 -16.31 6.94
N ALA A 23 21.91 -17.41 6.23
CA ALA A 23 20.60 -17.96 5.85
C ALA A 23 19.64 -18.22 7.03
N SER A 24 20.18 -18.46 8.23
CA SER A 24 19.40 -18.69 9.46
C SER A 24 18.99 -17.42 10.20
N GLN A 25 19.47 -16.24 9.77
CA GLN A 25 19.11 -14.97 10.38
C GLN A 25 17.76 -14.47 9.86
N THR A 26 17.09 -13.67 10.68
CA THR A 26 15.86 -12.97 10.27
C THR A 26 16.20 -11.65 9.59
N ILE A 27 15.29 -11.18 8.73
CA ILE A 27 15.44 -9.90 8.03
C ILE A 27 15.54 -8.76 9.04
N GLY A 28 14.73 -8.77 10.11
CA GLY A 28 14.78 -7.77 11.18
C GLY A 28 16.16 -7.70 11.85
N HIS A 29 16.86 -8.82 12.02
CA HIS A 29 18.21 -8.81 12.58
C HIS A 29 19.23 -8.15 11.65
N ILE A 30 19.13 -8.39 10.33
CA ILE A 30 20.01 -7.75 9.36
C ILE A 30 19.74 -6.24 9.26
N VAL A 31 18.47 -5.85 9.26
CA VAL A 31 18.05 -4.46 9.07
C VAL A 31 18.21 -3.64 10.36
N SER A 32 18.34 -4.26 11.53
CA SER A 32 18.54 -3.60 12.83
C SER A 32 19.61 -2.51 12.83
N LYS A 33 20.76 -2.76 12.20
CA LYS A 33 21.86 -1.79 12.11
C LYS A 33 21.47 -0.53 11.33
N ILE A 34 20.65 -0.69 10.28
CA ILE A 34 20.13 0.44 9.49
C ILE A 34 19.08 1.20 10.30
N ILE A 35 18.21 0.49 11.03
CA ILE A 35 17.22 1.13 11.92
C ILE A 35 17.93 2.04 12.92
N ASP A 36 19.00 1.54 13.54
CA ASP A 36 19.79 2.29 14.51
C ASP A 36 20.58 3.45 13.90
N GLU A 37 21.15 3.25 12.69
CA GLU A 37 21.92 4.27 11.97
C GLU A 37 21.04 5.43 11.53
N PHE A 38 19.85 5.15 10.99
CA PHE A 38 18.94 6.15 10.43
C PHE A 38 17.88 6.62 11.43
N LYS A 39 17.89 6.09 12.66
CA LYS A 39 16.91 6.40 13.72
C LYS A 39 15.46 6.25 13.26
N ILE A 40 15.21 5.18 12.52
CA ILE A 40 13.88 4.85 12.01
C ILE A 40 12.96 4.57 13.20
N LYS A 41 11.85 5.30 13.29
CA LYS A 41 10.89 5.16 14.40
C LYS A 41 9.80 4.14 14.07
N ASP A 42 9.32 4.14 12.83
CA ASP A 42 8.34 3.16 12.35
C ASP A 42 8.88 2.46 11.10
N LEU A 43 9.17 1.16 11.23
CA LEU A 43 9.85 0.40 10.19
C LEU A 43 8.86 -0.07 9.12
N GLY A 44 8.99 0.48 7.91
CA GLY A 44 8.42 -0.10 6.71
C GLY A 44 9.45 -0.93 5.96
N LEU A 45 9.13 -2.20 5.71
CA LEU A 45 9.89 -3.07 4.83
C LEU A 45 9.03 -3.46 3.63
N SER A 46 9.54 -3.24 2.43
CA SER A 46 8.88 -3.68 1.20
C SER A 46 9.88 -4.16 0.14
N LEU A 47 9.42 -4.96 -0.82
CA LEU A 47 10.24 -5.35 -1.98
C LEU A 47 10.37 -4.19 -2.97
N GLY A 48 11.56 -3.94 -3.50
CA GLY A 48 11.81 -2.83 -4.43
C GLY A 48 11.11 -2.96 -5.78
N GLY A 49 10.83 -4.20 -6.21
CA GLY A 49 10.05 -4.46 -7.42
C GLY A 49 8.56 -4.28 -7.18
N SER A 50 7.96 -5.16 -6.38
CA SER A 50 6.51 -5.25 -6.23
C SER A 50 5.89 -4.38 -5.13
N ARG A 51 6.74 -3.68 -4.36
CA ARG A 51 6.36 -2.95 -3.14
C ARG A 51 5.60 -3.79 -2.10
N ALA A 52 5.69 -5.11 -2.22
CA ALA A 52 5.12 -6.08 -1.31
C ALA A 52 5.68 -5.88 0.09
N GLN A 53 4.82 -5.87 1.12
CA GLN A 53 5.29 -5.79 2.49
C GLN A 53 6.07 -7.05 2.86
N VAL A 54 7.22 -6.85 3.50
CA VAL A 54 8.11 -7.92 3.95
C VAL A 54 7.94 -8.12 5.45
N ASP A 55 7.79 -9.38 5.88
CA ASP A 55 7.77 -9.75 7.29
C ASP A 55 9.19 -9.66 7.89
N PRO A 56 9.43 -8.83 8.92
CA PRO A 56 10.72 -8.76 9.61
C PRO A 56 11.17 -10.08 10.24
N HIS A 57 10.23 -10.99 10.55
CA HIS A 57 10.52 -12.29 11.14
C HIS A 57 10.87 -13.37 10.12
N ALA A 58 10.69 -13.09 8.82
CA ALA A 58 11.06 -14.04 7.77
C ALA A 58 12.58 -14.23 7.69
N PHE A 59 12.97 -15.43 7.25
CA PHE A 59 14.37 -15.79 7.07
C PHE A 59 14.97 -15.09 5.85
N VAL A 60 16.24 -14.73 5.97
CA VAL A 60 17.00 -14.03 4.92
C VAL A 60 17.15 -14.88 3.66
N SER A 61 17.14 -16.21 3.81
CA SER A 61 17.18 -17.16 2.69
C SER A 61 15.99 -17.03 1.73
N LEU A 62 14.85 -16.46 2.17
CA LEU A 62 13.66 -16.30 1.33
C LEU A 62 13.75 -15.11 0.39
N LEU A 63 14.63 -14.14 0.68
CA LEU A 63 14.77 -12.88 -0.06
C LEU A 63 16.18 -12.73 -0.65
N GLU A 64 16.88 -13.85 -0.85
CA GLU A 64 18.18 -13.85 -1.50
C GLU A 64 18.01 -13.47 -2.98
N GLY A 65 18.67 -12.40 -3.42
CA GLY A 65 18.46 -11.86 -4.77
C GLY A 65 17.60 -10.61 -4.80
N ASP A 66 16.77 -10.41 -3.78
CA ASP A 66 15.74 -9.39 -3.78
C ASP A 66 16.22 -8.06 -3.21
N ILE A 67 15.54 -7.02 -3.66
CA ILE A 67 15.80 -5.65 -3.28
C ILE A 67 14.82 -5.29 -2.16
N LEU A 68 15.33 -4.85 -1.01
CA LEU A 68 14.52 -4.38 0.10
C LEU A 68 14.51 -2.86 0.16
N VAL A 69 13.31 -2.29 0.16
CA VAL A 69 13.05 -0.89 0.45
C VAL A 69 12.71 -0.76 1.93
N ILE A 70 13.53 0.04 2.62
CA ILE A 70 13.40 0.37 4.03
C ILE A 70 12.96 1.82 4.08
N GLU A 71 11.80 2.06 4.69
CA GLU A 71 11.20 3.38 4.83
C GLU A 71 10.88 3.64 6.31
N ASP A 72 11.01 4.90 6.71
CA ASP A 72 10.42 5.35 7.98
C ASP A 72 8.97 5.75 7.69
N ARG A 73 8.03 4.92 8.16
CA ARG A 73 6.59 5.12 8.00
C ARG A 73 6.03 6.16 8.94
N THR A 74 6.86 6.76 9.79
CA THR A 74 6.43 7.83 10.70
C THR A 74 5.76 8.94 9.88
N PRO A 75 4.44 9.09 10.01
CA PRO A 75 3.71 10.01 9.16
C PRO A 75 4.11 11.44 9.54
N SER A 76 4.36 12.27 8.53
CA SER A 76 4.52 13.71 8.72
C SER A 76 3.12 14.34 8.81
N TRP A 77 2.59 14.36 10.02
CA TRP A 77 1.29 14.91 10.34
C TRP A 77 1.28 16.45 10.26
N ASP A 78 0.25 17.03 9.66
CA ASP A 78 0.06 18.49 9.65
C ASP A 78 -0.26 18.96 11.09
N PRO A 79 0.38 20.05 11.56
CA PRO A 79 0.10 20.63 12.88
C PRO A 79 -1.36 21.07 13.04
N LYS A 80 -2.09 21.38 11.95
CA LYS A 80 -3.53 21.69 12.00
C LYS A 80 -4.36 20.57 12.63
N GLY A 81 -3.92 19.32 12.51
CA GLY A 81 -4.60 18.19 13.15
C GLY A 81 -4.49 18.18 14.69
N ASP A 82 -3.59 18.96 15.28
CA ASP A 82 -3.52 19.12 16.74
C ASP A 82 -4.62 20.09 17.24
N GLU A 83 -5.11 20.97 16.36
CA GLU A 83 -6.17 21.95 16.65
C GLU A 83 -7.57 21.43 16.27
N ASP A 84 -7.71 20.69 15.17
CA ASP A 84 -8.97 20.08 14.75
C ASP A 84 -8.88 18.54 14.70
N ARG A 85 -9.59 17.88 15.63
CA ARG A 85 -9.64 16.42 15.72
C ARG A 85 -10.24 15.77 14.47
N LEU A 86 -11.20 16.40 13.80
CA LEU A 86 -11.77 15.87 12.57
C LEU A 86 -10.74 15.92 11.44
N PHE A 87 -9.96 17.00 11.36
CA PHE A 87 -8.84 17.09 10.42
C PHE A 87 -7.86 15.93 10.64
N ARG A 88 -7.45 15.68 11.89
CA ARG A 88 -6.53 14.57 12.22
C ARG A 88 -7.10 13.21 11.81
N LEU A 89 -8.38 12.96 12.08
CA LEU A 89 -9.03 11.70 11.71
C LEU A 89 -9.10 11.52 10.18
N THR A 90 -9.43 12.57 9.45
CA THR A 90 -9.46 12.57 7.98
C THR A 90 -8.06 12.35 7.40
N GLU A 91 -7.04 12.98 7.96
CA GLU A 91 -5.65 12.77 7.55
C GLU A 91 -5.16 11.34 7.82
N GLN A 92 -5.50 10.77 8.98
CA GLN A 92 -5.23 9.36 9.30
C GLN A 92 -5.96 8.42 8.34
N LEU A 93 -7.21 8.72 7.99
CA LEU A 93 -7.99 7.93 7.04
C LEU A 93 -7.35 7.97 5.64
N VAL A 94 -6.92 9.14 5.16
CA VAL A 94 -6.19 9.26 3.87
C VAL A 94 -4.89 8.47 3.88
N ALA A 95 -4.13 8.55 4.98
CA ALA A 95 -2.89 7.79 5.12
C ALA A 95 -3.14 6.27 5.11
N GLY A 96 -4.17 5.81 5.82
CA GLY A 96 -4.61 4.42 5.82
C GLY A 96 -5.05 3.94 4.44
N GLU A 97 -5.84 4.76 3.75
CA GLU A 97 -6.35 4.45 2.40
C GLU A 97 -5.21 4.29 1.39
N ARG A 98 -4.21 5.18 1.41
CA ARG A 98 -3.02 5.06 0.54
C ARG A 98 -2.19 3.81 0.84
N SER A 99 -2.09 3.42 2.11
CA SER A 99 -1.44 2.17 2.50
C SER A 99 -2.23 0.96 2.01
N PHE A 100 -3.56 1.02 2.06
CA PHE A 100 -4.44 -0.03 1.57
C PHE A 100 -4.36 -0.17 0.05
N GLU A 101 -4.43 0.93 -0.70
CA GLU A 101 -4.21 0.99 -2.14
C GLU A 101 -2.89 0.34 -2.55
N THR A 102 -1.79 0.70 -1.87
CA THR A 102 -0.46 0.13 -2.13
C THR A 102 -0.46 -1.38 -1.90
N THR A 103 -1.13 -1.84 -0.85
CA THR A 103 -1.26 -3.27 -0.54
C THR A 103 -2.02 -4.00 -1.64
N LEU A 104 -3.15 -3.48 -2.11
CA LEU A 104 -3.94 -4.08 -3.19
C LEU A 104 -3.14 -4.20 -4.49
N ARG A 105 -2.40 -3.14 -4.87
CA ARG A 105 -1.53 -3.17 -6.06
C ARG A 105 -0.42 -4.19 -5.93
N SER A 106 0.25 -4.25 -4.77
CA SER A 106 1.30 -5.24 -4.53
C SER A 106 0.77 -6.68 -4.56
N ALA A 107 -0.44 -6.92 -4.05
CA ALA A 107 -1.06 -8.23 -4.06
C ALA A 107 -1.24 -8.76 -5.49
N LYS A 108 -1.69 -7.90 -6.42
CA LYS A 108 -1.76 -8.27 -7.83
C LYS A 108 -0.38 -8.64 -8.37
N GLU A 109 0.65 -7.84 -8.13
CA GLU A 109 1.98 -8.10 -8.68
C GLU A 109 2.59 -9.41 -8.16
N ILE A 110 2.44 -9.69 -6.86
CA ILE A 110 2.96 -10.92 -6.24
C ILE A 110 2.19 -12.15 -6.72
N TYR A 111 0.87 -12.13 -6.58
CA TYR A 111 0.05 -13.31 -6.79
C TYR A 111 -0.27 -13.54 -8.26
N ALA A 112 -0.59 -12.48 -8.99
CA ALA A 112 -0.96 -12.60 -10.40
C ALA A 112 0.29 -12.90 -11.27
N GLY A 113 1.43 -12.28 -10.95
CA GLY A 113 2.71 -12.54 -11.62
C GLY A 113 3.26 -13.95 -11.35
N SER A 114 3.04 -14.51 -10.16
CA SER A 114 3.46 -15.88 -9.83
C SER A 114 2.48 -16.95 -10.34
N SER A 115 1.18 -16.68 -10.32
CA SER A 115 0.16 -17.66 -10.75
C SER A 115 0.13 -17.88 -12.25
N HIS A 116 0.40 -16.85 -13.07
CA HIS A 116 0.53 -17.02 -14.52
C HIS A 116 1.71 -17.93 -14.91
N ARG A 117 2.76 -17.97 -14.08
CA ARG A 117 3.94 -18.82 -14.30
C ARG A 117 3.74 -20.26 -13.85
N LEU A 118 2.73 -20.51 -13.02
CA LEU A 118 2.45 -21.81 -12.41
C LEU A 118 1.21 -22.51 -13.00
N GLU A 119 0.56 -21.93 -14.03
CA GLU A 119 -0.65 -22.46 -14.70
C GLU A 119 -1.78 -22.88 -13.73
N PHE A 120 -1.81 -22.28 -12.53
CA PHE A 120 -2.69 -22.74 -11.45
C PHE A 120 -4.15 -22.30 -11.62
N PHE A 121 -4.41 -21.34 -12.52
CA PHE A 121 -5.73 -20.78 -12.76
C PHE A 121 -6.11 -20.87 -14.23
N ILE A 122 -7.40 -21.12 -14.48
CA ILE A 122 -8.04 -20.81 -15.75
C ILE A 122 -8.03 -19.29 -15.91
N GLU A 123 -7.72 -18.78 -17.11
CA GLU A 123 -7.56 -17.35 -17.39
C GLU A 123 -8.77 -16.51 -16.96
N GLU A 124 -9.97 -17.10 -17.00
CA GLU A 124 -11.22 -16.49 -16.57
C GLU A 124 -11.28 -16.24 -15.05
N ASP A 125 -10.87 -17.20 -14.23
CA ASP A 125 -10.82 -17.07 -12.76
C ASP A 125 -9.73 -16.08 -12.32
N TYR A 126 -8.61 -16.09 -13.04
CA TYR A 126 -7.54 -15.12 -12.85
C TYR A 126 -8.04 -13.69 -13.08
N ARG A 127 -8.69 -13.43 -14.21
CA ARG A 127 -9.27 -12.12 -14.52
C ARG A 127 -10.36 -11.75 -13.51
N LEU A 128 -11.20 -12.70 -13.12
CA LEU A 128 -12.24 -12.46 -12.12
C LEU A 128 -11.67 -11.97 -10.79
N ILE A 129 -10.59 -12.57 -10.30
CA ILE A 129 -10.00 -12.20 -9.00
C ILE A 129 -9.16 -10.91 -9.15
N PHE A 130 -8.23 -10.86 -10.10
CA PHE A 130 -7.24 -9.79 -10.17
C PHE A 130 -7.73 -8.51 -10.83
N ASP A 131 -8.71 -8.57 -11.74
CA ASP A 131 -9.32 -7.34 -12.30
C ASP A 131 -10.15 -6.64 -11.21
N ASN A 132 -10.92 -7.39 -10.42
CA ASN A 132 -11.70 -6.82 -9.30
C ASN A 132 -10.79 -6.19 -8.23
N VAL A 133 -9.62 -6.79 -7.94
CA VAL A 133 -8.63 -6.21 -7.03
C VAL A 133 -8.03 -4.91 -7.60
N SER A 134 -7.86 -4.84 -8.92
CA SER A 134 -7.37 -3.63 -9.61
C SER A 134 -8.42 -2.52 -9.54
N ASP A 135 -9.67 -2.84 -9.87
CA ASP A 135 -10.79 -1.90 -9.80
C ASP A 135 -10.97 -1.35 -8.39
N LEU A 136 -10.79 -2.19 -7.38
CA LEU A 136 -10.84 -1.77 -5.97
C LEU A 136 -9.66 -0.87 -5.61
N ALA A 137 -8.45 -1.16 -6.09
CA ALA A 137 -7.29 -0.30 -5.88
C ALA A 137 -7.49 1.08 -6.53
N ASP A 138 -8.07 1.14 -7.73
CA ASP A 138 -8.35 2.40 -8.41
C ASP A 138 -9.46 3.20 -7.71
N ALA A 139 -10.50 2.54 -7.21
CA ALA A 139 -11.54 3.20 -6.40
C ALA A 139 -10.97 3.75 -5.07
N SER A 140 -10.10 2.97 -4.41
CA SER A 140 -9.39 3.40 -3.20
C SER A 140 -8.48 4.60 -3.47
N HIS A 141 -7.78 4.59 -4.62
CA HIS A 141 -6.96 5.71 -5.07
C HIS A 141 -7.79 6.99 -5.27
N GLU A 142 -8.89 6.91 -6.00
CA GLU A 142 -9.80 8.03 -6.26
C GLU A 142 -10.36 8.60 -4.96
N PHE A 143 -10.80 7.74 -4.04
CA PHE A 143 -11.29 8.14 -2.73
C PHE A 143 -10.21 8.89 -1.92
N SER A 144 -8.99 8.34 -1.89
CA SER A 144 -7.86 8.97 -1.19
C SER A 144 -7.50 10.34 -1.77
N GLN A 145 -7.63 10.53 -3.09
CA GLN A 145 -7.40 11.81 -3.76
C GLN A 145 -8.46 12.84 -3.39
N GLN A 146 -9.74 12.46 -3.49
CA GLN A 146 -10.86 13.34 -3.12
C GLN A 146 -10.72 13.82 -1.67
N MET A 147 -10.42 12.91 -0.75
CA MET A 147 -10.20 13.26 0.65
C MET A 147 -8.97 14.12 0.87
N ALA A 148 -7.87 13.88 0.14
CA ALA A 148 -6.68 14.72 0.21
C ALA A 148 -6.96 16.15 -0.29
N ASP A 149 -7.81 16.31 -1.30
CA ASP A 149 -8.21 17.63 -1.78
C ASP A 149 -9.14 18.36 -0.80
N VAL A 150 -10.01 17.63 -0.09
CA VAL A 150 -10.79 18.18 1.03
C VAL A 150 -9.86 18.68 2.16
N LEU A 151 -8.80 17.93 2.49
CA LEU A 151 -7.81 18.36 3.49
C LEU A 151 -7.04 19.61 3.07
N LYS A 152 -6.73 19.78 1.78
CA LYS A 152 -6.06 20.99 1.27
C LYS A 152 -6.94 22.24 1.41
N ASN A 153 -8.24 22.09 1.18
CA ASN A 153 -9.22 23.18 1.23
C ASN A 153 -9.99 23.21 2.56
N TRP A 154 -9.32 22.85 3.66
CA TRP A 154 -9.94 22.77 4.98
C TRP A 154 -10.25 24.16 5.56
N GLU A 155 -11.37 24.73 5.11
CA GLU A 155 -12.07 25.84 5.75
C GLU A 155 -13.52 25.43 6.06
N THR A 156 -14.19 26.23 6.91
CA THR A 156 -15.27 25.92 7.86
C THR A 156 -16.47 25.04 7.40
N ASP A 157 -16.67 24.83 6.10
CA ASP A 157 -17.72 23.97 5.53
C ASP A 157 -17.26 22.52 5.27
N ALA A 158 -15.97 22.20 5.44
CA ALA A 158 -15.40 20.86 5.21
C ALA A 158 -15.98 19.76 6.13
N LYS A 159 -16.53 20.14 7.29
CA LYS A 159 -17.09 19.20 8.28
C LYS A 159 -18.34 18.48 7.78
N GLN A 160 -19.12 19.11 6.91
CA GLN A 160 -20.30 18.51 6.31
C GLN A 160 -19.91 17.61 5.13
N ILE A 161 -18.95 18.03 4.32
CA ILE A 161 -18.48 17.32 3.11
C ILE A 161 -17.89 15.95 3.44
N VAL A 162 -17.07 15.82 4.48
CA VAL A 162 -16.48 14.52 4.88
C VAL A 162 -17.55 13.48 5.22
N GLY A 163 -18.67 13.89 5.84
CA GLY A 163 -19.79 12.98 6.10
C GLY A 163 -20.49 12.49 4.82
N TYR A 164 -20.71 13.38 3.85
CA TYR A 164 -21.36 13.07 2.58
C TYR A 164 -20.45 12.26 1.64
N THR A 165 -19.17 12.61 1.49
CA THR A 165 -18.23 11.89 0.64
C THR A 165 -18.00 10.45 1.13
N THR A 166 -18.05 10.21 2.44
CA THR A 166 -17.89 8.86 2.98
C THR A 166 -19.14 8.01 2.73
N THR A 167 -20.34 8.59 2.87
CA THR A 167 -21.60 7.87 2.66
C THR A 167 -21.93 7.64 1.18
N GLU A 168 -21.63 8.61 0.32
CA GLU A 168 -21.78 8.49 -1.13
C GLU A 168 -20.76 7.54 -1.72
N ASN A 169 -19.47 7.58 -1.34
CA ASN A 169 -18.48 6.65 -1.88
C ASN A 169 -18.68 5.21 -1.38
N VAL A 170 -19.09 5.00 -0.13
CA VAL A 170 -19.47 3.65 0.33
C VAL A 170 -20.68 3.14 -0.45
N SER A 171 -21.69 3.98 -0.69
CA SER A 171 -22.87 3.61 -1.49
C SER A 171 -22.53 3.40 -2.97
N PHE A 172 -21.62 4.19 -3.54
CA PHE A 172 -21.17 4.08 -4.92
C PHE A 172 -20.32 2.84 -5.14
N THR A 173 -19.36 2.54 -4.26
CA THR A 173 -18.54 1.33 -4.34
C THR A 173 -19.39 0.07 -4.13
N ILE A 174 -20.36 0.08 -3.20
CA ILE A 174 -21.31 -1.03 -3.05
C ILE A 174 -22.17 -1.18 -4.31
N ASN A 175 -22.71 -0.09 -4.86
CA ASN A 175 -23.52 -0.16 -6.08
C ASN A 175 -22.69 -0.58 -7.31
N LYS A 176 -21.44 -0.14 -7.45
CA LYS A 176 -20.54 -0.53 -8.55
C LYS A 176 -20.19 -2.00 -8.47
N LEU A 177 -19.87 -2.52 -7.28
CA LEU A 177 -19.64 -3.95 -7.04
C LEU A 177 -20.91 -4.80 -7.26
N GLN A 178 -22.09 -4.29 -6.89
CA GLN A 178 -23.37 -4.96 -7.15
C GLN A 178 -23.74 -4.94 -8.64
N THR A 179 -23.50 -3.83 -9.34
CA THR A 179 -23.80 -3.69 -10.77
C THR A 179 -22.87 -4.56 -11.62
N VAL A 180 -21.57 -4.64 -11.29
CA VAL A 180 -20.62 -5.55 -11.94
C VAL A 180 -21.03 -7.02 -11.71
N ASN A 181 -21.50 -7.37 -10.51
CA ASN A 181 -22.04 -8.71 -10.23
C ASN A 181 -23.37 -8.99 -10.95
N ALA A 182 -24.22 -8.00 -11.15
CA ALA A 182 -25.50 -8.14 -11.86
C ALA A 182 -25.32 -8.29 -13.37
N VAL A 183 -24.40 -7.52 -13.99
CA VAL A 183 -24.09 -7.62 -15.42
C VAL A 183 -23.44 -8.98 -15.74
N ARG A 184 -22.59 -9.52 -14.85
CA ARG A 184 -21.95 -10.83 -15.04
C ARG A 184 -22.89 -12.03 -14.81
N LYS A 185 -23.91 -11.92 -13.95
CA LYS A 185 -24.98 -12.94 -13.83
C LYS A 185 -25.86 -13.05 -15.09
N CYS A 186 -25.91 -12.01 -15.91
CA CYS A 186 -26.66 -12.01 -17.17
C CYS A 186 -25.83 -12.43 -18.39
N SER A 187 -24.52 -12.66 -18.25
CA SER A 187 -23.63 -13.06 -19.35
C SER A 187 -23.12 -14.50 -19.27
N ALA A 188 -23.59 -15.29 -18.30
CA ALA A 188 -23.33 -16.72 -18.25
C ALA A 188 -24.47 -17.48 -18.98
N PRO A 189 -24.20 -18.17 -20.11
CA PRO A 189 -25.13 -19.13 -20.69
C PRO A 189 -25.27 -20.39 -19.83
#